data_AF-A0A0M3IRM9-F1
#
_entry.id   AF-A0A0M3IRM9-F1
#
_cell.length_a   1.000
_cell.length_b   1.000
_cell.length_c   1.000
_cell.angle_alpha   90.00
_cell.angle_beta   90.00
_cell.angle_gamma   90.00
#
_symmetry.space_group_name_H-M   'P 1'
#
loop_
_entity.id
_entity.type
_entity.pdbx_description
1 polymer ?
#
loop_
_entity_poly.entity_id
_entity_poly.type
_entity_poly.pdbx_seq_one_letter_code
_entity_poly.pdbx_strand_id
1 'polypeptide(L)'
;MELFLLMQPDYAWTENTQPTRWGKAEEMAADKIAEEFTHFVKFGKPSDDWKPLNVKEMNFWKVDGKALANERKETYYSNGYGGKGYALWRKIADEVANGEFDNIIRNDSHGEL
;
A
#
# COMPACT_ATOMS: atom_id res chain seq x y z
N MET A 1 -3.74 -23.00 14.43
CA MET A 1 -2.89 -21.92 13.90
C MET A 1 -3.45 -20.62 14.44
N GLU A 2 -2.75 -20.02 15.39
CA GLU A 2 -3.14 -18.77 16.03
C GLU A 2 -2.38 -17.61 15.36
N LEU A 3 -3.11 -16.68 14.76
CA LEU A 3 -2.55 -15.49 14.14
C LEU A 3 -2.25 -14.46 15.23
N PHE A 4 -0.99 -14.36 15.65
CA PHE A 4 -0.54 -13.27 16.51
C PHE A 4 -0.34 -12.01 15.66
N LEU A 5 -1.36 -11.15 15.63
CA LEU A 5 -1.18 -9.74 15.29
C LEU A 5 -0.43 -9.08 16.44
N LEU A 6 0.88 -8.86 16.25
CA LEU A 6 1.69 -7.95 17.06
C LEU A 6 1.22 -6.50 16.79
N MET A 7 0.00 -6.17 17.22
CA MET A 7 -0.34 -4.80 17.54
C MET A 7 0.45 -4.45 18.81
N GLN A 8 1.52 -3.68 18.67
CA GLN A 8 2.22 -3.15 19.83
C GLN A 8 1.19 -2.42 20.72
N PRO A 9 1.09 -2.77 22.02
CA PRO A 9 0.10 -2.21 22.93
C PRO A 9 0.51 -0.81 23.42
N ASP A 10 0.99 0.05 22.53
CA ASP A 10 1.38 1.42 22.88
C ASP A 10 0.14 2.28 23.21
N TYR A 11 -1.06 1.81 22.86
CA TYR A 11 -2.34 2.45 23.16
C TYR A 11 -2.82 2.27 24.61
N ALA A 12 -2.18 1.43 25.42
CA ALA A 12 -2.69 1.12 26.76
C ALA A 12 -2.24 2.10 27.87
N TRP A 13 -1.27 2.98 27.62
CA TRP A 13 -0.65 3.81 28.68
C TRP A 13 -0.16 5.19 28.21
N THR A 14 -0.95 5.93 27.44
CA THR A 14 -0.61 7.34 27.17
C THR A 14 -1.10 8.22 28.33
N GLU A 15 -0.20 8.60 29.23
CA GLU A 15 -0.42 9.72 30.15
C GLU A 15 -0.87 10.96 29.36
N ASN A 16 -1.85 11.71 29.89
CA ASN A 16 -2.48 12.88 29.27
C ASN A 16 -1.51 14.05 28.93
N THR A 17 -0.21 13.87 29.12
CA THR A 17 0.87 14.85 28.98
C THR A 17 1.90 14.48 27.91
N GLN A 18 1.78 13.34 27.22
CA GLN A 18 2.67 13.08 26.09
C GLN A 18 2.34 14.03 24.94
N PRO A 19 3.33 14.72 24.34
CA PRO A 19 3.08 15.46 23.11
C PRO A 19 2.51 14.49 22.08
N THR A 20 1.45 14.89 21.39
CA THR A 20 0.81 14.09 20.34
C THR A 20 1.88 13.72 19.33
N ARG A 21 2.31 12.45 19.36
CA ARG A 21 3.37 11.94 18.45
C ARG A 21 2.91 11.94 17.00
N TRP A 22 1.60 11.93 16.80
CA TRP A 22 0.93 11.86 15.51
C TRP A 22 0.05 13.09 15.32
N GLY A 23 0.07 13.65 14.12
CA GLY A 23 -0.85 14.69 13.70
C GLY A 23 -2.22 14.12 13.34
N LYS A 24 -3.23 14.97 13.34
CA LYS A 24 -4.63 14.60 13.00
C LYS A 24 -4.77 13.82 11.69
N ALA A 25 -3.94 14.10 10.69
CA ALA A 25 -3.93 13.38 9.42
C ALA A 25 -3.53 11.92 9.56
N GLU A 26 -2.56 11.62 10.43
CA GLU A 26 -2.07 10.27 10.69
C GLU A 26 -3.08 9.48 11.52
N GLU A 27 -3.69 10.11 12.52
CA GLU A 27 -4.79 9.54 13.30
C GLU A 27 -5.97 9.14 12.38
N MET A 28 -6.41 10.05 11.52
CA MET A 28 -7.52 9.77 10.60
C MET A 28 -7.18 8.68 9.57
N ALA A 29 -5.92 8.58 9.13
CA ALA A 29 -5.50 7.49 8.25
C ALA A 29 -5.50 6.14 8.99
N ALA A 30 -5.00 6.11 10.22
CA ALA A 30 -4.97 4.90 11.04
C ALA A 30 -6.37 4.38 11.35
N ASP A 31 -7.28 5.28 11.75
CA ASP A 31 -8.68 4.94 12.01
C ASP A 31 -9.36 4.35 10.77
N LYS A 32 -9.12 4.94 9.60
CA LYS A 32 -9.71 4.45 8.34
C LYS A 32 -9.18 3.07 7.98
N ILE A 33 -7.87 2.85 8.09
CA ILE A 33 -7.25 1.54 7.83
C ILE A 33 -7.81 0.48 8.79
N ALA A 34 -7.98 0.82 10.07
CA ALA A 34 -8.51 -0.10 11.07
C ALA A 34 -9.98 -0.48 10.80
N GLU A 35 -10.82 0.50 10.43
CA GLU A 35 -12.21 0.27 10.01
C GLU A 35 -12.27 -0.69 8.82
N GLU A 36 -11.52 -0.38 7.77
CA GLU A 36 -11.47 -1.14 6.53
C GLU A 36 -10.96 -2.56 6.72
N PHE A 37 -9.94 -2.74 7.56
CA PHE A 37 -9.45 -4.06 7.93
C PHE A 37 -10.51 -4.85 8.70
N THR A 38 -11.22 -4.21 9.62
CA THR A 38 -12.30 -4.83 10.40
C THR A 38 -13.44 -5.30 9.50
N HIS A 39 -13.85 -4.47 8.54
CA HIS A 39 -14.86 -4.82 7.54
C HIS A 39 -14.41 -5.97 6.66
N PHE A 40 -13.16 -5.98 6.22
CA PHE A 40 -12.62 -7.09 5.45
C PHE A 40 -12.69 -8.42 6.21
N VAL A 41 -12.26 -8.44 7.48
CA VAL A 41 -12.32 -9.65 8.32
C VAL A 41 -13.76 -10.12 8.51
N LYS A 42 -14.71 -9.20 8.68
CA LYS A 42 -16.11 -9.52 8.97
C LYS A 42 -16.94 -9.90 7.74
N PHE A 43 -16.68 -9.25 6.60
CA PHE A 43 -17.54 -9.31 5.41
C PHE A 43 -16.82 -9.78 4.14
N GLY A 44 -15.51 -10.01 4.20
CA GLY A 44 -14.68 -10.35 3.04
C GLY A 44 -14.40 -9.17 2.10
N LYS A 45 -14.88 -7.97 2.42
CA LYS A 45 -14.61 -6.73 1.67
C LYS A 45 -14.32 -5.56 2.62
N PRO A 46 -13.31 -4.71 2.34
CA PRO A 46 -12.95 -3.59 3.22
C PRO A 46 -13.96 -2.45 3.26
N SER A 47 -14.62 -2.17 2.13
CA SER A 47 -15.61 -1.10 1.99
C SER A 47 -16.57 -1.42 0.83
N ASP A 48 -17.66 -0.67 0.71
CA ASP A 48 -18.66 -0.89 -0.35
C ASP A 48 -18.18 -0.42 -1.74
N ASP A 49 -17.34 0.60 -1.79
CA ASP A 49 -16.70 1.11 -2.99
C ASP A 49 -15.44 0.31 -3.37
N TRP A 50 -15.11 -0.74 -2.60
CA TRP A 50 -13.87 -1.47 -2.79
C TRP A 50 -13.83 -2.19 -4.14
N LYS A 51 -12.78 -1.92 -4.94
CA LYS A 51 -12.54 -2.58 -6.22
C LYS A 51 -11.49 -3.69 -6.07
N PRO A 52 -11.78 -4.92 -6.53
CA PRO A 52 -10.77 -5.98 -6.62
C PRO A 52 -9.54 -5.56 -7.42
N LEU A 53 -8.40 -6.20 -7.13
CA LEU A 53 -7.18 -6.01 -7.90
C LEU A 53 -7.39 -6.48 -9.35
N ASN A 54 -7.29 -5.54 -10.27
CA ASN A 54 -7.16 -5.72 -11.70
C ASN A 54 -5.67 -5.65 -12.06
N VAL A 55 -5.10 -6.81 -12.36
CA VAL A 55 -3.66 -6.95 -12.70
C VAL A 55 -3.27 -6.17 -13.96
N LYS A 56 -4.21 -5.84 -14.86
CA LYS A 56 -3.92 -5.02 -16.04
C LYS A 56 -3.79 -3.54 -15.70
N GLU A 57 -4.63 -3.05 -14.78
CA GLU A 57 -4.64 -1.66 -14.36
C GLU A 57 -3.67 -1.40 -13.20
N MET A 58 -3.28 -2.46 -12.49
CA MET A 58 -2.53 -2.40 -11.24
C MET A 58 -3.17 -1.38 -10.30
N ASN A 59 -4.51 -1.46 -10.17
CA ASN A 59 -5.24 -0.57 -9.28
C ASN A 59 -4.85 -0.89 -7.84
N PHE A 60 -4.70 0.16 -7.06
CA PHE A 60 -4.39 0.04 -5.65
C PHE A 60 -5.19 1.03 -4.85
N TRP A 61 -5.31 0.69 -3.59
CA TRP A 61 -5.99 1.52 -2.64
C TRP A 61 -5.01 2.48 -1.98
N LYS A 62 -5.30 3.78 -2.07
CA LYS A 62 -4.51 4.81 -1.42
C LYS A 62 -5.32 5.47 -0.31
N VAL A 63 -4.84 5.33 0.92
CA VAL A 63 -5.30 6.12 2.07
C VAL A 63 -4.34 7.30 2.22
N ASP A 64 -4.85 8.51 2.03
CA ASP A 64 -4.07 9.75 2.19
C ASP A 64 -4.62 10.54 3.37
N GLY A 65 -3.94 10.45 4.51
CA GLY A 65 -4.37 11.10 5.75
C GLY A 65 -4.53 12.61 5.64
N LYS A 66 -3.74 13.27 4.78
CA LYS A 66 -3.87 14.73 4.55
C LYS A 66 -5.14 15.04 3.77
N ALA A 67 -5.44 14.26 2.74
CA ALA A 67 -6.69 14.41 1.99
C ALA A 67 -7.92 14.11 2.86
N LEU A 68 -7.85 13.10 3.72
CA LEU A 68 -8.90 12.80 4.69
C LEU A 68 -9.10 13.94 5.69
N ALA A 69 -8.02 14.49 6.25
CA ALA A 69 -8.09 15.57 7.23
C ALA A 69 -8.60 16.90 6.66
N ASN A 70 -8.22 17.23 5.42
CA ASN A 70 -8.50 18.55 4.82
C ASN A 70 -9.72 18.55 3.89
N GLU A 71 -9.91 17.48 3.11
CA GLU A 71 -10.91 17.44 2.03
C GLU A 71 -12.05 16.45 2.33
N ARG A 72 -11.92 15.61 3.37
CA ARG A 72 -12.84 14.50 3.67
C ARG A 72 -13.16 13.61 2.46
N LYS A 73 -12.26 13.57 1.48
CA LYS A 73 -12.41 12.69 0.33
C LYS A 73 -11.96 11.30 0.74
N GLU A 74 -12.93 10.42 0.85
CA GLU A 74 -12.67 9.00 1.00
C GLU A 74 -12.16 8.46 -0.33
N THR A 75 -10.97 7.85 -0.24
CA THR A 75 -10.46 6.80 -1.13
C THR A 75 -10.28 7.14 -2.62
N TYR A 76 -9.01 7.19 -3.05
CA TYR A 76 -8.65 7.20 -4.45
C TYR A 76 -8.18 5.80 -4.86
N TYR A 77 -8.92 5.18 -5.78
CA TYR A 77 -8.38 4.11 -6.60
C TYR A 77 -7.45 4.74 -7.63
N SER A 78 -6.15 4.59 -7.40
CA SER A 78 -5.14 4.97 -8.36
C SER A 78 -4.69 3.73 -9.12
N ASN A 79 -4.19 3.93 -10.33
CA ASN A 79 -3.73 2.87 -11.23
C ASN A 79 -2.22 2.93 -11.38
N GLY A 80 -1.62 1.85 -11.88
CA GLY A 80 -0.18 1.78 -12.11
C GLY A 80 0.64 1.57 -10.84
N TYR A 81 0.08 0.87 -9.84
CA TYR A 81 0.84 0.44 -8.67
C TYR A 81 2.16 -0.23 -9.08
N GLY A 82 3.26 0.23 -8.51
CA GLY A 82 4.61 -0.23 -8.82
C GLY A 82 5.27 0.43 -10.04
N GLY A 83 4.50 1.04 -10.96
CA GLY A 83 5.00 1.86 -12.06
C GLY A 83 6.17 1.26 -12.85
N LYS A 84 7.16 2.10 -13.21
CA LYS A 84 8.37 1.68 -13.92
C LYS A 84 9.19 0.65 -13.16
N GLY A 85 9.24 0.74 -11.83
CA GLY A 85 10.01 -0.18 -10.99
C GLY A 85 9.45 -1.60 -11.04
N TYR A 86 8.14 -1.76 -10.92
CA TYR A 86 7.48 -3.05 -11.06
C TYR A 86 7.67 -3.65 -12.45
N ALA A 87 7.51 -2.84 -13.51
CA ALA A 87 7.74 -3.31 -14.87
C ALA A 87 9.18 -3.80 -15.09
N LEU A 88 10.16 -3.05 -14.56
CA LEU A 88 11.58 -3.43 -14.62
C LEU A 88 11.82 -4.76 -13.91
N TRP A 89 11.41 -4.88 -12.65
CA TRP A 89 11.65 -6.10 -11.88
C TRP A 89 10.89 -7.30 -12.40
N ARG A 90 9.69 -7.10 -12.96
CA ARG A 90 8.94 -8.17 -13.62
C ARG A 90 9.66 -8.68 -14.86
N LYS A 91 10.17 -7.77 -15.71
CA LYS A 91 10.99 -8.11 -16.87
C LYS A 91 12.24 -8.90 -16.45
N ILE A 92 12.96 -8.42 -15.43
CA ILE A 92 14.14 -9.12 -14.88
C ILE A 92 13.75 -10.53 -14.41
N ALA A 93 12.67 -10.66 -13.64
CA ALA A 93 12.24 -11.95 -13.12
C ALA A 93 11.87 -12.94 -14.24
N ASP A 94 11.15 -12.47 -15.28
CA ASP A 94 10.76 -13.29 -16.42
C ASP A 94 12.00 -13.74 -17.22
N GLU A 95 12.97 -12.86 -17.46
CA GLU A 95 14.21 -13.23 -18.18
C GLU A 95 15.10 -14.18 -17.36
N VAL A 96 15.19 -14.02 -16.03
CA VAL A 96 15.88 -14.97 -15.16
C VAL A 96 15.20 -16.34 -15.22
N ALA A 97 13.88 -16.39 -15.15
CA ALA A 97 13.12 -17.65 -15.21
C ALA A 97 13.32 -18.39 -16.55
N ASN A 98 13.51 -17.65 -17.63
CA ASN A 98 13.74 -18.19 -18.98
C ASN A 98 15.22 -18.46 -19.30
N GLY A 99 16.15 -18.11 -18.40
CA GLY A 99 17.59 -18.27 -18.64
C GLY A 99 18.20 -17.25 -19.62
N GLU A 100 17.53 -16.11 -19.83
CA GLU A 100 17.88 -15.08 -20.81
C GLU A 100 18.50 -13.82 -20.18
N PHE A 101 18.88 -13.87 -18.91
CA PHE A 101 19.33 -12.71 -18.13
C PHE A 101 20.50 -11.91 -18.76
N ASP A 102 21.36 -12.56 -19.55
CA ASP A 102 22.48 -11.91 -20.25
C ASP A 102 22.03 -10.83 -21.26
N ASN A 103 20.75 -10.85 -21.70
CA ASN A 103 20.19 -9.87 -22.63
C ASN A 103 19.90 -8.50 -21.98
N ILE A 104 19.71 -8.43 -20.65
CA ILE A 104 19.55 -7.17 -19.92
C ILE A 104 20.89 -6.42 -19.84
N ILE A 105 21.97 -7.12 -19.48
CA ILE A 105 23.29 -6.51 -19.26
C ILE A 105 23.85 -5.88 -20.55
N ARG A 106 23.55 -6.47 -21.71
CA ARG A 106 24.04 -6.01 -23.02
C ARG A 106 23.26 -4.83 -23.62
N ASN A 107 22.01 -4.63 -23.22
CA ASN A 107 21.18 -3.54 -23.76
C ASN A 107 21.31 -2.24 -22.95
N ASP A 108 21.65 -2.31 -21.66
CA ASP A 108 21.90 -1.11 -20.84
C ASP A 108 23.29 -0.49 -21.10
N SER A 109 24.24 -1.20 -21.72
CA SER A 109 25.54 -0.63 -22.12
C SER A 109 25.48 0.32 -23.33
N HIS A 110 24.28 0.55 -23.90
CA HIS A 110 24.06 1.46 -25.03
C HIS A 110 23.00 2.54 -24.75
N GLY A 111 22.46 2.62 -23.53
CA GLY A 111 21.52 3.67 -23.12
C GLY A 111 22.22 4.78 -22.37
N GLU A 112 22.37 5.95 -23.01
CA GLU A 112 22.82 7.19 -22.37
C GLU A 112 21.97 7.53 -21.13
N LEU A 113 22.66 7.90 -20.05
CA LEU A 113 22.11 8.57 -18.86
C LEU A 113 21.68 10.01 -19.19
#